data_AF-F6W2U3-F1
#
_entry.id   AF-F6W2U3-F1
#
_cell.length_a   1.000
_cell.length_b   1.000
_cell.length_c   1.000
_cell.angle_alpha   90.00
_cell.angle_beta   90.00
_cell.angle_gamma   90.00
#
_symmetry.space_group_name_H-M   'P 1'
#
loop_
_entity.id
_entity.type
_entity.pdbx_description
1 polymer ?
#
loop_
_entity_poly.entity_id
_entity_poly.type
_entity_poly.pdbx_seq_one_letter_code
_entity_poly.pdbx_strand_id
1 'polypeptide(L)'
;MIQPNEFSATSVTANLAGLANTAGGYHIHILPLEAGSSGVGACSTSVISGHYSPFDLPAIIPNATVGTTDQYEVGDLSNKYGLLTSQASLSLPVTLDDNLPLSTDVSVAGRSVLIHKASGTPWKCNSLLEQPYDNTGHVIVAEVTFADAFTGYIRLRQVIYDDGTSTPTTIEVSVANNNGSLTNNHNWHVHIDPITTETSCKIAKGHYNPHGAPVSSANYAGAATCNRMQPLACELGDLSNKHAKYNIGGGRKLFVDVDLPLNTGNSVLGRSIVFHAAEAGSARIGCSNIQPINNGSNSMTIAFPSSVTYDYYRFTKAIADVFAISRHRVVVVRNTAVPVSGVGCSKVMVYIAGTLPSSPTLADVVAGLNVNLAPYAPTVACKSEIGLQVVGLSDLSGASINAVQLSFVLFVALTSCFMQFALF
;
A
#
# COMPACT_ATOMS: atom_id res chain seq x y z
N MET A 1 -7.83 -13.43 -13.65
CA MET A 1 -6.47 -13.95 -13.90
C MET A 1 -6.02 -14.61 -12.61
N ILE A 2 -5.45 -15.80 -12.67
CA ILE A 2 -4.95 -16.56 -11.51
C ILE A 2 -3.57 -17.09 -11.86
N GLN A 3 -2.60 -16.89 -10.98
CA GLN A 3 -1.26 -17.43 -11.11
C GLN A 3 -0.90 -18.10 -9.77
N PRO A 4 -0.75 -19.43 -9.71
CA PRO A 4 -0.47 -20.14 -8.45
C PRO A 4 0.86 -19.76 -7.78
N ASN A 5 1.89 -19.51 -8.58
CA ASN A 5 3.22 -19.06 -8.15
C ASN A 5 3.97 -18.42 -9.33
N GLU A 6 5.12 -17.82 -9.05
CA GLU A 6 5.95 -17.10 -10.04
C GLU A 6 6.47 -17.94 -11.21
N PHE A 7 6.51 -19.26 -11.08
CA PHE A 7 6.98 -20.18 -12.12
C PHE A 7 5.84 -20.74 -12.98
N SER A 8 4.59 -20.41 -12.67
CA SER A 8 3.41 -20.93 -13.34
C SER A 8 2.87 -19.95 -14.37
N ALA A 9 2.33 -20.49 -15.47
CA ALA A 9 1.52 -19.72 -16.41
C ALA A 9 0.35 -19.03 -15.71
N THR A 10 -0.03 -17.85 -16.18
CA THR A 10 -1.24 -17.19 -15.71
C THR A 10 -2.46 -17.79 -16.41
N SER A 11 -3.39 -18.31 -15.62
CA SER A 11 -4.72 -18.71 -16.10
C SER A 11 -5.61 -17.48 -16.28
N VAL A 12 -6.04 -17.25 -17.51
CA VAL A 12 -6.89 -16.13 -17.92
C VAL A 12 -8.28 -16.66 -18.29
N THR A 13 -9.31 -15.99 -17.80
CA THR A 13 -10.71 -16.26 -18.13
C THR A 13 -11.42 -14.92 -18.17
N ALA A 14 -12.29 -14.71 -19.15
CA ALA A 14 -13.02 -13.46 -19.30
C ALA A 14 -14.45 -13.71 -19.77
N ASN A 15 -15.40 -13.02 -19.15
CA ASN A 15 -16.79 -12.97 -19.59
C ASN A 15 -17.18 -11.51 -19.73
N LEU A 16 -17.24 -11.01 -20.96
CA LEU A 16 -17.61 -9.64 -21.27
C LEU A 16 -18.98 -9.64 -21.95
N ALA A 17 -19.91 -8.85 -21.43
CA ALA A 17 -21.22 -8.64 -22.02
C ALA A 17 -21.40 -7.16 -22.37
N GLY A 18 -22.38 -6.87 -23.23
CA GLY A 18 -22.72 -5.48 -23.58
C GLY A 18 -21.69 -4.77 -24.45
N LEU A 19 -20.89 -5.51 -25.22
CA LEU A 19 -19.91 -4.95 -26.16
C LEU A 19 -20.58 -4.22 -27.33
N ALA A 20 -21.83 -4.58 -27.62
CA ALA A 20 -22.72 -3.93 -28.60
C ALA A 20 -22.12 -3.80 -30.01
N ASN A 21 -21.18 -4.69 -30.39
CA ASN A 21 -20.41 -4.61 -31.64
C ASN A 21 -19.61 -3.31 -31.79
N THR A 22 -19.40 -2.58 -30.69
CA THR A 22 -18.67 -1.30 -30.67
C THR A 22 -17.26 -1.42 -30.12
N ALA A 23 -16.94 -2.52 -29.42
CA ALA A 23 -15.63 -2.78 -28.85
C ALA A 23 -14.59 -3.09 -29.93
N GLY A 24 -13.33 -2.77 -29.64
CA GLY A 24 -12.18 -3.03 -30.50
C GLY A 24 -11.09 -3.78 -29.75
N GLY A 25 -9.92 -3.15 -29.64
CA GLY A 25 -8.81 -3.67 -28.83
C GLY A 25 -9.03 -3.49 -27.33
N TYR A 26 -8.28 -4.24 -26.55
CA TYR A 26 -8.23 -4.21 -25.10
C TYR A 26 -6.84 -4.62 -24.63
N HIS A 27 -6.32 -3.85 -23.67
CA HIS A 27 -4.92 -3.91 -23.24
C HIS A 27 -4.81 -3.63 -21.75
N ILE A 28 -3.68 -4.04 -21.16
CA ILE A 28 -3.25 -3.61 -19.83
C ILE A 28 -2.33 -2.40 -19.98
N HIS A 29 -2.63 -1.33 -19.25
CA HIS A 29 -1.87 -0.08 -19.26
C HIS A 29 -0.95 0.04 -18.04
N ILE A 30 0.06 0.89 -18.13
CA ILE A 30 1.12 0.97 -17.12
C ILE A 30 0.60 1.38 -15.74
N LEU A 31 -0.35 2.32 -15.63
CA LEU A 31 -0.82 2.87 -14.36
C LEU A 31 -2.25 2.40 -14.02
N PRO A 32 -2.60 2.28 -12.72
CA PRO A 32 -3.99 2.11 -12.31
C PRO A 32 -4.80 3.37 -12.60
N LEU A 33 -6.12 3.26 -12.50
CA LEU A 33 -6.99 4.44 -12.44
C LEU A 33 -6.66 5.25 -11.19
N GLU A 34 -6.84 6.57 -11.27
CA GLU A 34 -6.73 7.44 -10.10
C GLU A 34 -7.87 7.13 -9.12
N ALA A 35 -7.58 7.21 -7.82
CA ALA A 35 -8.58 6.96 -6.79
C ALA A 35 -9.77 7.92 -6.94
N GLY A 36 -10.99 7.38 -6.96
CA GLY A 36 -12.22 8.15 -7.14
C GLY A 36 -12.48 8.63 -8.58
N SER A 37 -11.55 8.42 -9.51
CA SER A 37 -11.79 8.71 -10.93
C SER A 37 -12.81 7.74 -11.53
N SER A 38 -13.68 8.26 -12.40
CA SER A 38 -14.70 7.46 -13.08
C SER A 38 -15.00 8.02 -14.47
N GLY A 39 -15.72 7.23 -15.27
CA GLY A 39 -16.08 7.60 -16.63
C GLY A 39 -14.92 7.47 -17.62
N VAL A 40 -15.15 7.93 -18.86
CA VAL A 40 -14.21 7.71 -19.98
C VAL A 40 -12.92 8.50 -19.81
N GLY A 41 -12.95 9.65 -19.12
CA GLY A 41 -11.75 10.45 -18.85
C GLY A 41 -10.72 9.73 -17.97
N ALA A 42 -11.19 8.90 -17.02
CA ALA A 42 -10.34 8.05 -16.19
C ALA A 42 -9.57 6.99 -17.01
N CYS A 43 -10.07 6.67 -18.20
CA CYS A 43 -9.50 5.70 -19.12
C CYS A 43 -8.54 6.32 -20.15
N SER A 44 -8.31 7.65 -20.09
CA SER A 44 -7.41 8.33 -21.02
C SER A 44 -5.98 7.84 -20.85
N THR A 45 -5.25 7.67 -21.95
CA THR A 45 -3.82 7.35 -21.94
C THR A 45 -2.98 8.44 -21.26
N SER A 46 -3.49 9.66 -21.12
CA SER A 46 -2.84 10.70 -20.30
C SER A 46 -2.91 10.42 -18.78
N VAL A 47 -3.84 9.57 -18.35
CA VAL A 47 -4.09 9.23 -16.93
C VAL A 47 -3.49 7.87 -16.59
N ILE A 48 -3.74 6.86 -17.43
CA ILE A 48 -3.29 5.47 -17.20
C ILE A 48 -1.98 5.12 -17.93
N SER A 49 -1.42 6.08 -18.68
CA SER A 49 -0.23 5.92 -19.52
C SER A 49 -0.44 4.93 -20.69
N GLY A 50 0.65 4.54 -21.36
CA GLY A 50 0.64 3.62 -22.50
C GLY A 50 0.39 2.17 -22.11
N HIS A 51 0.45 1.28 -23.10
CA HIS A 51 0.37 -0.16 -22.89
C HIS A 51 1.55 -0.65 -22.04
N TYR A 52 1.32 -1.70 -21.27
CA TYR A 52 2.36 -2.30 -20.47
C TYR A 52 3.23 -3.24 -21.31
N SER A 53 4.45 -2.79 -21.62
CA SER A 53 5.49 -3.59 -22.28
C SER A 53 6.82 -3.42 -21.55
N PRO A 54 7.13 -4.29 -20.56
CA PRO A 54 8.40 -4.22 -19.82
C PRO A 54 9.59 -4.79 -20.60
N PHE A 55 9.36 -5.42 -21.75
CA PHE A 55 10.38 -6.07 -22.59
C PHE A 55 10.40 -5.48 -24.00
N ASP A 56 11.53 -5.63 -24.68
CA ASP A 56 11.67 -5.32 -26.10
C ASP A 56 10.88 -6.33 -26.94
N LEU A 57 10.18 -5.82 -27.95
CA LEU A 57 9.41 -6.64 -28.88
C LEU A 57 10.26 -7.09 -30.07
N PRO A 58 9.91 -8.21 -30.74
CA PRO A 58 10.55 -8.60 -31.98
C PRO A 58 10.33 -7.53 -33.07
N ALA A 59 11.27 -7.44 -34.01
CA ALA A 59 11.22 -6.49 -35.12
C ALA A 59 9.97 -6.68 -36.02
N ILE A 60 9.42 -7.90 -36.06
CA ILE A 60 8.18 -8.22 -36.76
C ILE A 60 7.23 -8.83 -35.73
N ILE A 61 6.16 -8.10 -35.42
CA ILE A 61 5.09 -8.57 -34.55
C ILE A 61 4.13 -9.42 -35.40
N PRO A 62 3.85 -10.69 -35.03
CA PRO A 62 2.91 -11.53 -35.75
C PRO A 62 1.49 -10.95 -35.75
N ASN A 63 0.64 -11.41 -36.66
CA ASN A 63 -0.79 -11.09 -36.62
C ASN A 63 -1.42 -11.59 -35.31
N ALA A 64 -2.50 -10.96 -34.87
CA ALA A 64 -3.27 -11.38 -33.69
C ALA A 64 -3.55 -12.89 -33.70
N THR A 65 -3.39 -13.53 -32.54
CA THR A 65 -3.65 -14.95 -32.26
C THR A 65 -2.81 -15.94 -33.08
N VAL A 66 -1.78 -15.48 -33.79
CA VAL A 66 -0.89 -16.34 -34.60
C VAL A 66 0.45 -16.59 -33.89
N GLY A 67 0.97 -15.57 -33.19
CA GLY A 67 2.23 -15.64 -32.47
C GLY A 67 2.12 -16.32 -31.11
N THR A 68 3.27 -16.61 -30.51
CA THR A 68 3.39 -16.99 -29.11
C THR A 68 3.21 -15.76 -28.22
N THR A 69 2.81 -15.95 -26.95
CA THR A 69 2.40 -14.82 -26.09
C THR A 69 3.54 -13.86 -25.74
N ASP A 70 4.79 -14.29 -25.85
CA ASP A 70 6.03 -13.50 -25.68
C ASP A 70 6.35 -12.59 -26.88
N GLN A 71 5.71 -12.79 -28.04
CA GLN A 71 5.93 -11.96 -29.23
C GLN A 71 5.11 -10.64 -29.23
N TYR A 72 4.28 -10.45 -28.22
CA TYR A 72 3.43 -9.27 -28.03
C TYR A 72 3.79 -8.55 -26.74
N GLU A 73 3.35 -7.30 -26.61
CA GLU A 73 3.45 -6.58 -25.33
C GLU A 73 2.81 -7.42 -24.23
N VAL A 74 3.39 -7.43 -23.03
CA VAL A 74 2.85 -8.18 -21.88
C VAL A 74 1.37 -7.84 -21.68
N GLY A 75 1.01 -6.57 -21.83
CA GLY A 75 -0.36 -6.07 -21.72
C GLY A 75 -1.24 -6.20 -22.97
N ASP A 76 -0.78 -6.72 -24.11
CA ASP A 76 -1.58 -6.76 -25.34
C ASP A 76 -2.51 -7.99 -25.39
N LEU A 77 -3.63 -7.89 -24.69
CA LEU A 77 -4.60 -8.98 -24.58
C LEU A 77 -5.32 -9.25 -25.90
N SER A 78 -5.42 -8.25 -26.79
CA SER A 78 -6.11 -8.38 -28.08
C SER A 78 -5.35 -9.23 -29.08
N ASN A 79 -4.04 -8.98 -29.20
CA ASN A 79 -3.23 -9.81 -30.07
C ASN A 79 -2.99 -11.20 -29.47
N LYS A 80 -3.04 -11.36 -28.15
CA LYS A 80 -2.92 -12.67 -27.50
C LYS A 80 -4.19 -13.52 -27.58
N TYR A 81 -5.36 -12.94 -27.32
CA TYR A 81 -6.62 -13.69 -27.16
C TYR A 81 -7.71 -13.36 -28.19
N GLY A 82 -7.42 -12.46 -29.13
CA GLY A 82 -8.33 -12.05 -30.20
C GLY A 82 -9.06 -10.75 -29.90
N LEU A 83 -9.41 -10.01 -30.96
CA LEU A 83 -10.11 -8.71 -30.91
C LEU A 83 -11.58 -8.84 -30.50
N LEU A 84 -12.14 -7.78 -29.90
CA LEU A 84 -13.57 -7.69 -29.55
C LEU A 84 -14.44 -7.11 -30.67
N THR A 85 -13.86 -6.87 -31.85
CA THR A 85 -14.56 -6.27 -32.99
C THR A 85 -15.73 -7.15 -33.44
N SER A 86 -16.88 -6.52 -33.67
CA SER A 86 -18.10 -7.19 -34.12
C SER A 86 -18.63 -8.27 -33.15
N GLN A 87 -18.23 -8.19 -31.86
CA GLN A 87 -18.74 -9.07 -30.81
C GLN A 87 -19.81 -8.33 -29.98
N ALA A 88 -20.90 -9.02 -29.66
CA ALA A 88 -21.87 -8.56 -28.66
C ALA A 88 -21.44 -8.93 -27.23
N SER A 89 -20.71 -10.04 -27.11
CA SER A 89 -20.15 -10.59 -25.88
C SER A 89 -18.90 -11.41 -26.19
N LEU A 90 -18.00 -11.56 -25.21
CA LEU A 90 -16.87 -12.50 -25.24
C LEU A 90 -17.02 -13.49 -24.07
N SER A 91 -16.85 -14.77 -24.35
CA SER A 91 -16.58 -15.79 -23.33
C SER A 91 -15.26 -16.47 -23.68
N LEU A 92 -14.21 -16.03 -23.00
CA LEU A 92 -12.87 -16.60 -23.13
C LEU A 92 -12.75 -17.73 -22.10
N PRO A 93 -12.63 -19.00 -22.54
CA PRO A 93 -12.37 -20.11 -21.63
C PRO A 93 -11.01 -19.95 -20.93
N VAL A 94 -10.75 -20.81 -19.95
CA VAL A 94 -9.44 -20.83 -19.28
C VAL A 94 -8.33 -20.98 -20.32
N THR A 95 -7.54 -19.93 -20.47
CA THR A 95 -6.42 -19.81 -21.40
C THR A 95 -5.15 -19.60 -20.57
N LEU A 96 -4.08 -20.32 -20.88
CA LEU A 96 -2.80 -20.15 -20.21
C LEU A 96 -1.96 -19.12 -20.96
N ASP A 97 -1.35 -18.20 -20.22
CA ASP A 97 -0.42 -17.21 -20.75
C ASP A 97 0.86 -17.16 -19.91
N ASP A 98 1.97 -17.56 -20.51
CA ASP A 98 3.30 -17.56 -19.90
C ASP A 98 3.96 -16.15 -19.86
N ASN A 99 3.40 -15.18 -20.58
CA ASN A 99 3.88 -13.81 -20.68
C ASN A 99 2.85 -12.79 -20.13
N LEU A 100 2.14 -13.17 -19.07
CA LEU A 100 1.21 -12.30 -18.32
C LEU A 100 1.39 -12.47 -16.80
N PRO A 101 2.59 -12.20 -16.25
CA PRO A 101 2.89 -12.51 -14.84
C PRO A 101 2.01 -11.70 -13.88
N LEU A 102 1.51 -12.35 -12.82
CA LEU A 102 0.81 -11.69 -11.70
C LEU A 102 1.71 -11.50 -10.47
N SER A 103 2.93 -12.02 -10.53
CA SER A 103 3.99 -11.89 -9.53
C SER A 103 5.27 -11.36 -10.19
N THR A 104 6.38 -11.28 -9.46
CA THR A 104 7.66 -10.66 -9.89
C THR A 104 7.59 -9.14 -10.09
N ASP A 105 8.73 -8.51 -10.41
CA ASP A 105 8.84 -7.06 -10.65
C ASP A 105 8.18 -6.59 -11.96
N VAL A 106 7.89 -7.53 -12.87
CA VAL A 106 7.21 -7.28 -14.15
C VAL A 106 5.71 -7.61 -14.12
N SER A 107 5.14 -7.76 -12.92
CA SER A 107 3.72 -8.10 -12.76
C SER A 107 2.77 -7.07 -13.41
N VAL A 108 1.64 -7.58 -13.91
CA VAL A 108 0.48 -6.77 -14.33
C VAL A 108 -0.45 -6.40 -13.17
N ALA A 109 -0.20 -6.92 -11.97
CA ALA A 109 -0.90 -6.54 -10.76
C ALA A 109 -0.78 -5.03 -10.47
N GLY A 110 -1.85 -4.41 -9.98
CA GLY A 110 -1.89 -2.99 -9.63
C GLY A 110 -2.00 -2.05 -10.84
N ARG A 111 -2.06 -2.58 -12.06
CA ARG A 111 -2.21 -1.81 -13.31
C ARG A 111 -3.68 -1.56 -13.65
N SER A 112 -4.00 -1.21 -14.89
CA SER A 112 -5.39 -1.11 -15.36
C SER A 112 -5.60 -1.86 -16.67
N VAL A 113 -6.81 -2.39 -16.87
CA VAL A 113 -7.26 -2.90 -18.16
C VAL A 113 -8.13 -1.84 -18.82
N LEU A 114 -7.91 -1.60 -20.12
CA LEU A 114 -8.71 -0.71 -20.95
C LEU A 114 -9.27 -1.49 -22.13
N ILE A 115 -10.56 -1.35 -22.38
CA ILE A 115 -11.23 -1.72 -23.63
C ILE A 115 -11.45 -0.45 -24.45
N HIS A 116 -11.04 -0.48 -25.71
CA HIS A 116 -11.27 0.56 -26.70
C HIS A 116 -12.54 0.29 -27.50
N LYS A 117 -13.10 1.34 -28.11
CA LYS A 117 -14.04 1.18 -29.23
C LYS A 117 -13.29 0.68 -30.47
N ALA A 118 -14.04 0.17 -31.45
CA ALA A 118 -13.50 -0.17 -32.78
C ALA A 118 -12.82 1.02 -33.47
N SER A 119 -13.19 2.26 -33.11
CA SER A 119 -12.52 3.48 -33.57
C SER A 119 -11.19 3.79 -32.86
N GLY A 120 -10.74 2.93 -31.93
CA GLY A 120 -9.51 3.11 -31.15
C GLY A 120 -9.65 4.02 -29.91
N THR A 121 -10.80 4.64 -29.67
CA THR A 121 -10.98 5.53 -28.52
C THR A 121 -11.19 4.76 -27.21
N PRO A 122 -10.64 5.22 -26.07
CA PRO A 122 -10.89 4.60 -24.77
C PRO A 122 -12.39 4.48 -24.48
N TRP A 123 -12.82 3.34 -23.94
CA TRP A 123 -14.25 3.11 -23.66
C TRP A 123 -14.53 2.73 -22.21
N LYS A 124 -13.97 1.62 -21.74
CA LYS A 124 -14.21 1.08 -20.40
C LYS A 124 -12.89 0.61 -19.82
N CYS A 125 -12.58 1.01 -18.59
CA CYS A 125 -11.38 0.60 -17.90
C CYS A 125 -11.65 0.31 -16.43
N ASN A 126 -10.75 -0.46 -15.82
CA ASN A 126 -10.72 -0.64 -14.39
C ASN A 126 -9.31 -1.02 -13.92
N SER A 127 -8.98 -0.77 -12.65
CA SER A 127 -7.72 -1.20 -12.07
C SER A 127 -7.71 -2.71 -11.80
N LEU A 128 -6.59 -3.36 -12.09
CA LEU A 128 -6.31 -4.76 -11.81
C LEU A 128 -5.79 -4.89 -10.38
N LEU A 129 -6.71 -4.85 -9.41
CA LEU A 129 -6.36 -5.02 -8.00
C LEU A 129 -6.18 -6.51 -7.68
N GLU A 130 -5.05 -6.89 -7.09
CA GLU A 130 -4.83 -8.28 -6.66
C GLU A 130 -5.89 -8.68 -5.63
N GLN A 131 -6.42 -9.89 -5.67
CA GLN A 131 -7.38 -10.34 -4.66
C GLN A 131 -6.87 -11.61 -4.00
N PRO A 132 -7.29 -11.87 -2.74
CA PRO A 132 -7.15 -13.20 -2.15
C PRO A 132 -7.63 -14.28 -3.12
N TYR A 133 -6.79 -15.30 -3.34
CA TYR A 133 -7.18 -16.46 -4.14
C TYR A 133 -8.21 -17.33 -3.40
N ASP A 134 -8.12 -17.37 -2.07
CA ASP A 134 -9.03 -18.09 -1.19
C ASP A 134 -9.39 -17.25 0.06
N ASN A 135 -10.12 -17.86 1.00
CA ASN A 135 -10.60 -17.21 2.21
C ASN A 135 -9.54 -16.99 3.30
N THR A 136 -8.32 -17.49 3.10
CA THR A 136 -7.20 -17.29 4.03
C THR A 136 -6.40 -16.03 3.71
N GLY A 137 -6.66 -15.42 2.55
CA GLY A 137 -6.00 -14.19 2.11
C GLY A 137 -6.67 -12.91 2.60
N HIS A 138 -5.84 -11.92 2.98
CA HIS A 138 -6.24 -10.63 3.52
C HIS A 138 -5.46 -9.52 2.82
N VAL A 139 -6.13 -8.45 2.43
CA VAL A 139 -5.50 -7.29 1.79
C VAL A 139 -4.99 -6.32 2.85
N ILE A 140 -3.73 -5.93 2.75
CA ILE A 140 -3.17 -4.78 3.45
C ILE A 140 -2.97 -3.65 2.45
N VAL A 141 -3.46 -2.45 2.80
CA VAL A 141 -3.17 -1.22 2.06
C VAL A 141 -2.57 -0.22 3.03
N ALA A 142 -1.44 0.37 2.65
CA ALA A 142 -0.77 1.43 3.40
C ALA A 142 -0.52 2.65 2.51
N GLU A 143 -0.42 3.81 3.13
CA GLU A 143 -0.19 5.08 2.47
C GLU A 143 0.87 5.88 3.22
N VAL A 144 1.66 6.61 2.45
CA VAL A 144 2.57 7.65 2.90
C VAL A 144 2.08 8.93 2.27
N THR A 145 1.71 9.91 3.09
CA THR A 145 1.18 11.19 2.61
C THR A 145 2.21 12.29 2.84
N PHE A 146 2.53 13.03 1.79
CA PHE A 146 3.40 14.20 1.86
C PHE A 146 2.53 15.46 1.79
N ALA A 147 2.65 16.33 2.79
CA ALA A 147 1.95 17.61 2.85
C ALA A 147 2.86 18.83 3.10
N ASP A 148 4.11 18.59 3.55
CA ASP A 148 5.04 19.67 3.93
C ASP A 148 6.09 19.92 2.84
N ALA A 149 7.13 19.08 2.75
CA ALA A 149 8.21 19.26 1.77
C ALA A 149 7.72 19.07 0.32
N PHE A 150 6.73 18.20 0.14
CA PHE A 150 6.09 17.87 -1.13
C PHE A 150 4.59 17.73 -0.91
N THR A 151 3.87 17.66 -2.02
CA THR A 151 2.48 17.17 -2.05
C THR A 151 2.43 15.82 -2.73
N GLY A 152 1.53 14.96 -2.27
CA GLY A 152 1.23 13.69 -2.93
C GLY A 152 1.35 12.50 -1.99
N TYR A 153 1.50 11.30 -2.58
CA TYR A 153 1.42 10.06 -1.83
C TYR A 153 2.30 8.95 -2.40
N ILE A 154 2.56 7.95 -1.55
CA ILE A 154 2.96 6.60 -1.95
C ILE A 154 1.93 5.64 -1.38
N ARG A 155 1.34 4.79 -2.22
CA ARG A 155 0.38 3.76 -1.80
C ARG A 155 0.98 2.37 -2.01
N LEU A 156 0.99 1.60 -0.93
CA LEU A 156 1.45 0.22 -0.90
C LEU A 156 0.24 -0.71 -0.77
N ARG A 157 0.26 -1.82 -1.50
CA ARG A 157 -0.78 -2.84 -1.42
C ARG A 157 -0.19 -4.22 -1.56
N GLN A 158 -0.62 -5.13 -0.70
CA GLN A 158 -0.15 -6.52 -0.66
C GLN A 158 -1.30 -7.44 -0.20
N VAL A 159 -1.38 -8.65 -0.75
CA VAL A 159 -2.22 -9.72 -0.20
C VAL A 159 -1.34 -10.62 0.68
N ILE A 160 -1.79 -10.89 1.89
CA ILE A 160 -1.12 -11.79 2.84
C ILE A 160 -2.03 -12.97 3.14
N TYR A 161 -1.47 -14.13 3.47
CA TYR A 161 -2.24 -15.34 3.78
C TYR A 161 -2.01 -15.81 5.21
N ASP A 162 -2.94 -16.59 5.73
CA ASP A 162 -2.91 -17.09 7.10
C ASP A 162 -1.73 -18.04 7.38
N ASP A 163 -1.08 -18.58 6.34
CA ASP A 163 0.15 -19.38 6.41
C ASP A 163 1.44 -18.55 6.46
N GLY A 164 1.31 -17.22 6.31
CA GLY A 164 2.42 -16.27 6.31
C GLY A 164 3.01 -15.94 4.95
N THR A 165 2.53 -16.57 3.87
CA THR A 165 2.89 -16.17 2.50
C THR A 165 2.23 -14.84 2.13
N SER A 166 2.77 -14.18 1.09
CA SER A 166 2.26 -12.91 0.60
C SER A 166 2.56 -12.73 -0.87
N THR A 167 1.74 -11.95 -1.57
CA THR A 167 2.06 -11.47 -2.92
C THR A 167 3.19 -10.44 -2.87
N PRO A 168 3.85 -10.11 -4.00
CA PRO A 168 4.65 -8.90 -4.11
C PRO A 168 3.85 -7.65 -3.73
N THR A 169 4.53 -6.61 -3.27
CA THR A 169 3.90 -5.34 -2.89
C THR A 169 3.83 -4.42 -4.10
N THR A 170 2.63 -4.02 -4.52
CA THR A 170 2.48 -2.96 -5.52
C THR A 170 2.70 -1.59 -4.86
N ILE A 171 3.48 -0.73 -5.51
CA ILE A 171 3.88 0.60 -5.03
C ILE A 171 3.47 1.64 -6.06
N GLU A 172 2.42 2.39 -5.76
CA GLU A 172 2.00 3.55 -6.55
C GLU A 172 2.61 4.83 -5.96
N VAL A 173 3.36 5.59 -6.74
CA VAL A 173 4.04 6.82 -6.31
C VAL A 173 3.52 8.00 -7.11
N SER A 174 3.10 9.07 -6.43
CA SER A 174 2.69 10.33 -7.04
C SER A 174 3.10 11.49 -6.13
N VAL A 175 4.29 12.05 -6.34
CA VAL A 175 4.84 13.12 -5.49
C VAL A 175 5.27 14.30 -6.35
N ALA A 176 4.90 15.52 -5.94
CA ALA A 176 5.20 16.76 -6.64
C ALA A 176 5.78 17.83 -5.71
N ASN A 177 6.69 18.65 -6.23
CA ASN A 177 7.18 19.82 -5.52
C ASN A 177 6.04 20.85 -5.39
N ASN A 178 5.95 21.53 -4.24
CA ASN A 178 4.86 22.48 -3.97
C ASN A 178 4.84 23.69 -4.92
N ASN A 179 6.00 24.03 -5.48
CA ASN A 179 6.16 25.10 -6.48
C ASN A 179 5.87 24.63 -7.94
N GLY A 180 5.49 23.36 -8.12
CA GLY A 180 5.24 22.76 -9.44
C GLY A 180 6.49 22.42 -10.26
N SER A 181 7.70 22.62 -9.73
CA SER A 181 8.93 22.33 -10.47
C SER A 181 9.20 20.82 -10.58
N LEU A 182 9.83 20.41 -11.67
CA LEU A 182 10.38 19.06 -11.84
C LEU A 182 11.81 19.02 -11.29
N THR A 183 12.11 18.03 -10.46
CA THR A 183 13.47 17.71 -10.01
C THR A 183 13.73 16.22 -10.21
N ASN A 184 14.93 15.85 -10.66
CA ASN A 184 15.18 14.52 -11.20
C ASN A 184 16.06 13.66 -10.28
N ASN A 185 16.00 12.36 -10.50
CA ASN A 185 16.96 11.37 -9.99
C ASN A 185 17.08 11.37 -8.46
N HIS A 186 15.96 11.51 -7.75
CA HIS A 186 15.93 11.43 -6.29
C HIS A 186 16.04 9.99 -5.83
N ASN A 187 17.01 9.71 -4.95
CA ASN A 187 16.98 8.47 -4.18
C ASN A 187 15.85 8.55 -3.15
N TRP A 188 15.24 7.41 -2.88
CA TRP A 188 14.14 7.24 -1.95
C TRP A 188 14.20 5.85 -1.34
N HIS A 189 14.06 5.80 -0.02
CA HIS A 189 14.26 4.58 0.75
C HIS A 189 13.27 4.49 1.91
N VAL A 190 12.99 3.26 2.36
CA VAL A 190 12.41 3.02 3.69
C VAL A 190 13.52 3.13 4.74
N HIS A 191 13.24 3.89 5.80
CA HIS A 191 14.15 4.14 6.90
C HIS A 191 13.73 3.39 8.18
N ILE A 192 14.64 3.30 9.15
CA ILE A 192 14.45 2.44 10.34
C ILE A 192 13.32 2.94 11.25
N ASP A 193 13.27 4.25 11.46
CA ASP A 193 12.39 4.92 12.43
C ASP A 193 11.32 5.76 11.71
N PRO A 194 10.12 5.93 12.29
CA PRO A 194 9.16 6.91 11.79
C PRO A 194 9.60 8.36 12.05
N ILE A 195 8.89 9.25 11.38
CA ILE A 195 8.89 10.69 11.62
C ILE A 195 7.94 10.98 12.79
N THR A 196 8.49 11.34 13.95
CA THR A 196 7.69 11.81 15.11
C THR A 196 7.65 13.33 15.22
N THR A 197 8.44 14.03 14.40
CA THR A 197 8.42 15.49 14.28
C THR A 197 8.66 15.85 12.81
N GLU A 198 7.73 16.57 12.19
CA GLU A 198 7.79 16.89 10.75
C GLU A 198 8.96 17.83 10.38
N THR A 199 9.61 18.47 11.35
CA THR A 199 10.67 19.45 11.09
C THR A 199 12.03 18.83 10.72
N SER A 200 12.22 17.51 10.83
CA SER A 200 13.50 16.90 10.44
C SER A 200 13.43 15.42 10.06
N CYS A 201 13.78 15.12 8.81
CA CYS A 201 13.99 13.74 8.33
C CYS A 201 15.22 13.03 8.94
N LYS A 202 16.01 13.70 9.79
CA LYS A 202 17.12 13.06 10.50
C LYS A 202 16.64 11.99 11.48
N ILE A 203 15.46 12.16 12.05
CA ILE A 203 14.88 11.23 13.04
C ILE A 203 14.63 9.83 12.48
N ALA A 204 14.46 9.71 11.16
CA ALA A 204 14.27 8.44 10.46
C ALA A 204 15.45 7.45 10.62
N LYS A 205 16.63 7.91 11.08
CA LYS A 205 17.89 7.13 11.17
C LYS A 205 18.33 6.56 9.82
N GLY A 206 19.05 5.44 9.80
CA GLY A 206 19.57 4.81 8.58
C GLY A 206 18.49 4.17 7.72
N HIS A 207 18.89 3.60 6.58
CA HIS A 207 18.01 2.79 5.74
C HIS A 207 17.61 1.51 6.46
N TYR A 208 16.43 0.99 6.12
CA TYR A 208 15.95 -0.25 6.72
C TYR A 208 16.60 -1.47 6.04
N ASN A 209 17.49 -2.14 6.77
CA ASN A 209 18.29 -3.25 6.28
C ASN A 209 18.32 -4.43 7.29
N PRO A 210 17.20 -5.14 7.50
CA PRO A 210 17.11 -6.21 8.50
C PRO A 210 17.93 -7.45 8.12
N HIS A 211 18.26 -7.63 6.85
CA HIS A 211 19.03 -8.78 6.34
C HIS A 211 20.54 -8.52 6.28
N GLY A 212 20.99 -7.31 6.61
CA GLY A 212 22.42 -6.98 6.64
C GLY A 212 23.06 -6.93 5.26
N ALA A 213 22.36 -6.43 4.24
CA ALA A 213 22.91 -6.19 2.91
C ALA A 213 24.21 -5.36 3.01
N PRO A 214 25.29 -5.73 2.27
CA PRO A 214 26.63 -5.23 2.51
C PRO A 214 26.88 -3.86 1.85
N VAL A 215 26.20 -2.81 2.33
CA VAL A 215 26.22 -1.45 1.76
C VAL A 215 27.60 -0.80 1.61
N SER A 216 28.56 -1.21 2.45
CA SER A 216 29.94 -0.71 2.42
C SER A 216 30.85 -1.45 1.44
N SER A 217 30.36 -2.52 0.81
CA SER A 217 31.14 -3.27 -0.17
C SER A 217 31.21 -2.53 -1.50
N ALA A 218 32.35 -2.63 -2.18
CA ALA A 218 32.51 -2.11 -3.54
C ALA A 218 31.50 -2.74 -4.53
N ASN A 219 31.02 -3.95 -4.23
CA ASN A 219 30.03 -4.66 -5.05
C ASN A 219 28.61 -4.07 -4.89
N TYR A 220 28.29 -3.55 -3.70
CA TYR A 220 27.08 -2.74 -3.50
C TYR A 220 27.22 -1.39 -4.21
N ALA A 221 28.38 -0.74 -4.05
CA ALA A 221 28.75 0.50 -4.71
C ALA A 221 29.15 0.28 -6.19
N GLY A 222 28.22 -0.22 -7.00
CA GLY A 222 28.46 -0.46 -8.42
C GLY A 222 27.29 -1.08 -9.18
N ALA A 223 26.10 -1.17 -8.57
CA ALA A 223 24.91 -1.82 -9.14
C ALA A 223 25.10 -3.30 -9.56
N ALA A 224 26.24 -3.92 -9.21
CA ALA A 224 26.54 -5.29 -9.62
C ALA A 224 25.77 -6.33 -8.81
N THR A 225 25.48 -6.06 -7.53
CA THR A 225 24.71 -6.98 -6.67
C THR A 225 23.34 -6.45 -6.26
N CYS A 226 23.21 -5.16 -5.90
CA CYS A 226 21.91 -4.56 -5.63
C CYS A 226 21.41 -3.82 -6.87
N ASN A 227 20.44 -4.42 -7.56
CA ASN A 227 19.79 -3.87 -8.74
C ASN A 227 18.43 -4.53 -8.94
N ARG A 228 17.69 -4.08 -9.95
CA ARG A 228 16.37 -4.61 -10.32
C ARG A 228 16.35 -6.12 -10.62
N MET A 229 17.44 -6.68 -11.17
CA MET A 229 17.54 -8.12 -11.46
C MET A 229 17.91 -8.94 -10.21
N GLN A 230 18.44 -8.30 -9.18
CA GLN A 230 18.87 -8.92 -7.93
C GLN A 230 18.34 -8.13 -6.71
N PRO A 231 17.00 -7.94 -6.59
CA PRO A 231 16.42 -7.08 -5.58
C PRO A 231 16.65 -7.60 -4.15
N LEU A 232 16.79 -8.92 -3.98
CA LEU A 232 17.04 -9.57 -2.67
C LEU A 232 18.45 -9.32 -2.11
N ALA A 233 19.37 -8.78 -2.92
CA ALA A 233 20.71 -8.40 -2.47
C ALA A 233 20.80 -6.92 -2.06
N CYS A 234 19.71 -6.15 -2.25
CA CYS A 234 19.59 -4.79 -1.78
C CYS A 234 19.27 -4.72 -0.28
N GLU A 235 19.48 -3.55 0.32
CA GLU A 235 18.76 -3.26 1.55
C GLU A 235 17.26 -3.40 1.28
N LEU A 236 16.51 -4.01 2.21
CA LEU A 236 15.06 -4.19 2.07
C LEU A 236 14.37 -2.84 1.75
N GLY A 237 14.85 -1.77 2.37
CA GLY A 237 14.36 -0.40 2.16
C GLY A 237 14.92 0.34 0.94
N ASP A 238 15.84 -0.22 0.16
CA ASP A 238 16.46 0.48 -0.99
C ASP A 238 15.57 0.40 -2.25
N LEU A 239 14.53 1.23 -2.28
CA LEU A 239 13.57 1.28 -3.38
C LEU A 239 14.16 1.87 -4.67
N SER A 240 15.23 2.65 -4.57
CA SER A 240 15.85 3.32 -5.71
C SER A 240 16.65 2.36 -6.57
N ASN A 241 17.45 1.49 -5.95
CA ASN A 241 18.22 0.50 -6.68
C ASN A 241 17.39 -0.73 -7.05
N LYS A 242 16.39 -1.10 -6.25
CA LYS A 242 15.44 -2.16 -6.62
C LYS A 242 14.58 -1.79 -7.84
N HIS A 243 14.20 -0.52 -7.97
CA HIS A 243 13.28 -0.06 -9.02
C HIS A 243 13.89 1.01 -9.91
N ALA A 244 13.84 2.25 -9.44
CA ALA A 244 14.38 3.43 -10.09
C ALA A 244 14.40 4.59 -9.10
N LYS A 245 15.32 5.53 -9.33
CA LYS A 245 15.21 6.87 -8.75
C LYS A 245 13.93 7.55 -9.23
N TYR A 246 13.37 8.41 -8.39
CA TYR A 246 12.11 9.09 -8.70
C TYR A 246 12.36 10.53 -9.15
N ASN A 247 11.57 11.01 -10.12
CA ASN A 247 11.55 12.40 -10.52
C ASN A 247 10.35 13.08 -9.84
N ILE A 248 10.61 13.94 -8.86
CA ILE A 248 9.56 14.63 -8.12
C ILE A 248 8.92 15.68 -9.05
N GLY A 249 7.60 15.62 -9.21
CA GLY A 249 6.86 16.36 -10.23
C GLY A 249 6.84 15.68 -11.60
N GLY A 250 7.44 14.49 -11.74
CA GLY A 250 7.49 13.72 -12.99
C GLY A 250 6.26 12.84 -13.26
N GLY A 251 5.22 12.97 -12.44
CA GLY A 251 3.97 12.21 -12.56
C GLY A 251 3.96 10.86 -11.84
N ARG A 252 2.87 10.12 -12.04
CA ARG A 252 2.60 8.83 -11.38
C ARG A 252 3.54 7.73 -11.88
N LYS A 253 3.98 6.85 -10.97
CA LYS A 253 4.73 5.63 -11.26
C LYS A 253 4.13 4.45 -10.50
N LEU A 254 4.21 3.26 -11.09
CA LEU A 254 3.84 2.00 -10.45
C LEU A 254 5.03 1.05 -10.49
N PHE A 255 5.40 0.52 -9.34
CA PHE A 255 6.41 -0.52 -9.17
C PHE A 255 5.81 -1.75 -8.48
N VAL A 256 6.46 -2.89 -8.63
CA VAL A 256 6.09 -4.14 -7.93
C VAL A 256 7.35 -4.67 -7.26
N ASP A 257 7.32 -4.75 -5.94
CA ASP A 257 8.46 -5.14 -5.12
C ASP A 257 8.25 -6.52 -4.51
N VAL A 258 9.17 -7.44 -4.82
CA VAL A 258 9.12 -8.83 -4.34
C VAL A 258 9.58 -8.99 -2.90
N ASP A 259 10.19 -7.96 -2.30
CA ASP A 259 10.75 -7.96 -0.94
C ASP A 259 10.50 -6.62 -0.23
N LEU A 260 9.23 -6.25 -0.12
CA LEU A 260 8.77 -5.11 0.68
C LEU A 260 7.54 -5.50 1.52
N PRO A 261 7.72 -6.35 2.54
CA PRO A 261 6.60 -6.94 3.27
C PRO A 261 5.79 -5.89 4.06
N LEU A 262 4.46 -5.99 4.00
CA LEU A 262 3.54 -5.23 4.83
C LEU A 262 3.10 -6.01 6.08
N ASN A 263 3.41 -7.31 6.18
CA ASN A 263 3.21 -8.14 7.38
C ASN A 263 4.54 -8.75 7.88
N THR A 264 4.46 -9.62 8.89
CA THR A 264 5.61 -10.30 9.53
C THR A 264 6.55 -9.39 10.32
N GLY A 265 7.62 -9.97 10.89
CA GLY A 265 8.59 -9.27 11.74
C GLY A 265 9.40 -8.22 11.00
N ASN A 266 9.51 -8.35 9.67
CA ASN A 266 10.24 -7.40 8.84
C ASN A 266 9.35 -6.32 8.20
N SER A 267 8.07 -6.24 8.57
CA SER A 267 7.13 -5.26 8.00
C SER A 267 7.69 -3.83 7.94
N VAL A 268 7.35 -3.12 6.85
CA VAL A 268 7.64 -1.70 6.69
C VAL A 268 6.59 -0.78 7.31
N LEU A 269 5.47 -1.32 7.83
CA LEU A 269 4.45 -0.52 8.49
C LEU A 269 5.01 0.19 9.75
N GLY A 270 4.72 1.48 9.87
CA GLY A 270 5.20 2.33 10.97
C GLY A 270 6.63 2.85 10.78
N ARG A 271 7.29 2.49 9.68
CA ARG A 271 8.56 3.11 9.28
C ARG A 271 8.28 4.37 8.47
N SER A 272 9.33 5.10 8.10
CA SER A 272 9.21 6.25 7.20
C SER A 272 9.81 6.00 5.83
N ILE A 273 9.30 6.69 4.82
CA ILE A 273 9.99 6.89 3.55
C ILE A 273 10.69 8.25 3.58
N VAL A 274 11.91 8.31 3.04
CA VAL A 274 12.68 9.55 2.88
C VAL A 274 13.09 9.71 1.43
N PHE A 275 12.83 10.88 0.85
CA PHE A 275 13.43 11.33 -0.41
C PHE A 275 14.72 12.10 -0.12
N HIS A 276 15.75 11.82 -0.91
CA HIS A 276 17.02 12.52 -0.90
C HIS A 276 17.10 13.54 -2.04
N ALA A 277 18.10 14.42 -1.99
CA ALA A 277 18.28 15.52 -2.93
C ALA A 277 18.39 15.04 -4.39
N ALA A 278 18.10 15.95 -5.31
CA ALA A 278 18.14 15.70 -6.75
C ALA A 278 19.51 15.18 -7.20
N GLU A 279 19.53 14.51 -8.35
CA GLU A 279 20.76 13.97 -8.96
C GLU A 279 21.53 13.04 -8.02
N ALA A 280 20.79 12.17 -7.32
CA ALA A 280 21.30 11.23 -6.33
C ALA A 280 22.06 11.88 -5.15
N GLY A 281 21.79 13.16 -4.86
CA GLY A 281 22.36 13.85 -3.71
C GLY A 281 21.97 13.20 -2.39
N SER A 282 22.83 13.24 -1.38
CA SER A 282 22.64 12.51 -0.12
C SER A 282 21.73 13.21 0.90
N ALA A 283 21.54 14.53 0.78
CA ALA A 283 20.74 15.31 1.72
C ALA A 283 19.28 14.85 1.70
N ARG A 284 18.64 14.73 2.88
CA ARG A 284 17.23 14.35 3.01
C ARG A 284 16.37 15.60 2.80
N ILE A 285 15.43 15.54 1.86
CA ILE A 285 14.65 16.72 1.44
C ILE A 285 13.16 16.61 1.78
N GLY A 286 12.66 15.41 2.06
CA GLY A 286 11.31 15.23 2.60
C GLY A 286 11.07 13.78 3.01
N CYS A 287 10.14 13.57 3.93
CA CYS A 287 9.89 12.28 4.54
C CYS A 287 8.47 12.23 5.11
N SER A 288 7.95 11.02 5.28
CA SER A 288 6.65 10.77 5.92
C SER A 288 6.52 9.29 6.30
N ASN A 289 5.53 8.95 7.11
CA ASN A 289 5.32 7.62 7.68
C ASN A 289 4.50 6.70 6.78
N ILE A 290 4.82 5.41 6.79
CA ILE A 290 4.05 4.34 6.16
C ILE A 290 2.96 3.88 7.14
N GLN A 291 1.71 4.21 6.84
CA GLN A 291 0.57 3.94 7.73
C GLN A 291 -0.51 3.12 7.01
N PRO A 292 -1.16 2.15 7.66
CA PRO A 292 -2.35 1.50 7.10
C PRO A 292 -3.44 2.52 6.73
N ILE A 293 -4.09 2.32 5.57
CA ILE A 293 -5.25 3.13 5.15
C ILE A 293 -6.42 2.95 6.12
N ASN A 294 -7.29 3.96 6.22
CA ASN A 294 -8.40 4.12 7.19
C ASN A 294 -7.95 4.54 8.59
N ASN A 295 -6.83 5.25 8.71
CA ASN A 295 -6.29 5.78 9.97
C ASN A 295 -6.20 4.73 11.09
N GLY A 296 -6.03 3.46 10.72
CA GLY A 296 -5.94 2.38 11.69
C GLY A 296 -7.25 2.02 12.39
N SER A 297 -8.37 1.94 11.66
CA SER A 297 -9.63 1.41 12.23
C SER A 297 -9.47 0.00 12.83
N ASN A 298 -8.49 -0.78 12.34
CA ASN A 298 -8.07 -2.07 12.91
C ASN A 298 -6.73 -1.98 13.67
N SER A 299 -6.40 -0.82 14.22
CA SER A 299 -5.16 -0.60 14.96
C SER A 299 -5.42 -0.33 16.43
N MET A 300 -4.46 -0.72 17.26
CA MET A 300 -4.47 -0.47 18.70
C MET A 300 -3.03 -0.43 19.23
N THR A 301 -2.84 0.25 20.33
CA THR A 301 -1.61 0.21 21.14
C THR A 301 -1.89 -0.60 22.39
N ILE A 302 -1.15 -1.70 22.56
CA ILE A 302 -1.18 -2.51 23.77
C ILE A 302 -0.07 -2.04 24.71
N ALA A 303 -0.44 -1.57 25.89
CA ALA A 303 0.46 -1.21 26.97
C ALA A 303 0.43 -2.28 28.07
N PHE A 304 1.60 -2.76 28.49
CA PHE A 304 1.77 -3.77 29.54
C PHE A 304 2.93 -3.41 30.45
N PRO A 305 3.03 -3.96 31.69
CA PRO A 305 4.12 -3.63 32.61
C PRO A 305 5.50 -3.89 32.01
N SER A 306 6.46 -2.97 32.21
CA SER A 306 7.82 -3.12 31.67
C SER A 306 8.61 -4.29 32.28
N SER A 307 8.11 -4.90 33.35
CA SER A 307 8.63 -6.15 33.91
C SER A 307 8.33 -7.38 33.04
N VAL A 308 7.38 -7.29 32.11
CA VAL A 308 7.06 -8.36 31.17
C VAL A 308 8.01 -8.28 29.97
N THR A 309 8.73 -9.36 29.71
CA THR A 309 9.61 -9.44 28.53
C THR A 309 8.80 -9.50 27.24
N TYR A 310 9.03 -8.53 26.35
CA TYR A 310 8.47 -8.55 25.01
C TYR A 310 9.13 -9.64 24.16
N ASP A 311 8.29 -10.46 23.54
CA ASP A 311 8.69 -11.43 22.52
C ASP A 311 7.71 -11.29 21.36
N TYR A 312 8.22 -11.06 20.15
CA TYR A 312 7.37 -10.80 18.97
C TYR A 312 6.39 -11.93 18.71
N TYR A 313 6.85 -13.19 18.83
CA TYR A 313 6.02 -14.35 18.56
C TYR A 313 4.91 -14.50 19.59
N ARG A 314 5.24 -14.51 20.89
CA ARG A 314 4.28 -14.64 21.98
C ARG A 314 3.28 -13.48 22.01
N PHE A 315 3.75 -12.27 21.76
CA PHE A 315 2.89 -11.08 21.73
C PHE A 315 1.86 -11.14 20.60
N THR A 316 2.32 -11.39 19.36
CA THR A 316 1.41 -11.50 18.21
C THR A 316 0.48 -12.70 18.34
N LYS A 317 0.95 -13.82 18.91
CA LYS A 317 0.12 -14.99 19.20
C LYS A 317 -0.97 -14.67 20.23
N ALA A 318 -0.65 -14.01 21.34
CA ALA A 318 -1.62 -13.64 22.35
C ALA A 318 -2.77 -12.80 21.76
N ILE A 319 -2.46 -11.82 20.92
CA ILE A 319 -3.48 -11.01 20.21
C ILE A 319 -4.29 -11.86 19.23
N ALA A 320 -3.63 -12.73 18.46
CA ALA A 320 -4.30 -13.59 17.49
C ALA A 320 -5.29 -14.55 18.17
N ASP A 321 -4.89 -15.12 19.31
CA ASP A 321 -5.71 -16.02 20.13
C ASP A 321 -6.93 -15.31 20.75
N VAL A 322 -6.85 -14.00 20.99
CA VAL A 322 -8.01 -13.21 21.44
C VAL A 322 -9.08 -13.13 20.34
N PHE A 323 -8.69 -12.85 19.10
CA PHE A 323 -9.63 -12.71 17.98
C PHE A 323 -9.93 -14.04 17.25
N ALA A 324 -9.29 -15.15 17.64
CA ALA A 324 -9.33 -16.43 16.93
C ALA A 324 -8.97 -16.29 15.43
N ILE A 325 -7.90 -15.57 15.15
CA ILE A 325 -7.38 -15.32 13.78
C ILE A 325 -5.97 -15.89 13.62
N SER A 326 -5.46 -15.95 12.39
CA SER A 326 -4.04 -16.26 12.18
C SER A 326 -3.13 -15.18 12.78
N ARG A 327 -2.00 -15.62 13.37
CA ARG A 327 -0.93 -14.74 13.84
C ARG A 327 -0.39 -13.85 12.73
N HIS A 328 -0.40 -14.32 11.48
CA HIS A 328 0.14 -13.58 10.33
C HIS A 328 -0.68 -12.32 9.98
N ARG A 329 -1.92 -12.23 10.49
CA ARG A 329 -2.75 -11.03 10.38
C ARG A 329 -2.40 -9.97 11.42
N VAL A 330 -1.70 -10.32 12.48
CA VAL A 330 -1.31 -9.40 13.56
C VAL A 330 0.03 -8.76 13.20
N VAL A 331 -0.01 -7.53 12.69
CA VAL A 331 1.18 -6.80 12.26
C VAL A 331 1.58 -5.78 13.31
N VAL A 332 2.78 -5.94 13.86
CA VAL A 332 3.37 -4.94 14.76
C VAL A 332 3.82 -3.75 13.93
N VAL A 333 3.24 -2.58 14.22
CA VAL A 333 3.55 -1.33 13.53
C VAL A 333 4.70 -0.65 14.29
N ARG A 334 5.86 -0.50 13.64
CA ARG A 334 7.09 -0.08 14.32
C ARG A 334 7.10 1.41 14.62
N ASN A 335 7.72 1.87 15.71
CA ASN A 335 7.88 3.30 15.98
C ASN A 335 9.10 3.65 16.84
N THR A 336 10.30 3.69 16.25
CA THR A 336 11.60 4.05 16.89
C THR A 336 12.22 3.00 17.82
N ALA A 337 11.41 2.29 18.61
CA ALA A 337 11.78 1.12 19.40
C ALA A 337 10.52 0.27 19.65
N VAL A 338 10.60 -1.05 19.58
CA VAL A 338 9.46 -1.92 19.93
C VAL A 338 9.92 -2.96 20.95
N PRO A 339 9.33 -3.00 22.15
CA PRO A 339 8.28 -2.11 22.63
C PRO A 339 8.81 -0.69 22.89
N VAL A 340 7.96 0.32 22.74
CA VAL A 340 8.28 1.67 23.22
C VAL A 340 8.21 1.66 24.74
N SER A 341 9.29 2.06 25.41
CA SER A 341 9.33 2.09 26.88
C SER A 341 8.80 3.43 27.39
N GLY A 342 7.71 3.39 28.14
CA GLY A 342 7.22 4.48 28.99
C GLY A 342 7.54 4.22 30.46
N VAL A 343 7.18 5.16 31.33
CA VAL A 343 7.39 5.04 32.78
C VAL A 343 6.61 3.82 33.31
N GLY A 344 7.33 2.74 33.64
CA GLY A 344 6.76 1.49 34.18
C GLY A 344 5.98 0.62 33.19
N CYS A 345 5.86 1.02 31.92
CA CYS A 345 5.06 0.33 30.91
C CYS A 345 5.80 0.21 29.58
N SER A 346 5.57 -0.88 28.88
CA SER A 346 5.98 -1.13 27.51
C SER A 346 4.75 -1.02 26.60
N LYS A 347 4.85 -0.27 25.50
CA LYS A 347 3.78 -0.04 24.52
C LYS A 347 4.14 -0.69 23.18
N VAL A 348 3.20 -1.39 22.56
CA VAL A 348 3.36 -1.98 21.22
C VAL A 348 2.14 -1.66 20.38
N MET A 349 2.36 -1.00 19.25
CA MET A 349 1.32 -0.69 18.28
C MET A 349 1.12 -1.86 17.31
N VAL A 350 -0.13 -2.16 17.01
CA VAL A 350 -0.53 -3.30 16.19
C VAL A 350 -1.61 -2.88 15.22
N TYR A 351 -1.51 -3.37 13.99
CA TYR A 351 -2.54 -3.34 12.96
C TYR A 351 -2.98 -4.77 12.67
N ILE A 352 -4.28 -5.00 12.55
CA ILE A 352 -4.84 -6.31 12.19
C ILE A 352 -5.34 -6.27 10.74
N ALA A 353 -4.73 -7.10 9.90
CA ALA A 353 -5.08 -7.23 8.49
C ALA A 353 -6.43 -7.94 8.30
N GLY A 354 -7.19 -7.51 7.29
CA GLY A 354 -8.49 -8.09 6.96
C GLY A 354 -9.60 -7.76 7.97
N THR A 355 -10.77 -8.37 7.79
CA THR A 355 -11.96 -8.11 8.63
C THR A 355 -11.85 -8.81 9.98
N LEU A 356 -12.11 -8.08 11.06
CA LEU A 356 -12.20 -8.64 12.42
C LEU A 356 -13.57 -9.29 12.66
N PRO A 357 -13.65 -10.30 13.53
CA PRO A 357 -14.95 -10.81 13.99
C PRO A 357 -15.72 -9.72 14.74
N SER A 358 -17.04 -9.90 14.89
CA SER A 358 -17.89 -8.98 15.64
C SER A 358 -17.63 -9.00 17.15
N SER A 359 -17.04 -10.07 17.67
CA SER A 359 -16.60 -10.22 19.06
C SER A 359 -15.46 -11.23 19.15
N PRO A 360 -14.44 -11.00 20.00
CA PRO A 360 -14.21 -9.77 20.77
C PRO A 360 -13.84 -8.58 19.87
N THR A 361 -14.14 -7.38 20.34
CA THR A 361 -13.82 -6.10 19.68
C THR A 361 -12.45 -5.59 20.10
N LEU A 362 -11.90 -4.60 19.39
CA LEU A 362 -10.67 -3.91 19.84
C LEU A 362 -10.83 -3.32 21.25
N ALA A 363 -12.03 -2.85 21.62
CA ALA A 363 -12.34 -2.31 22.94
C ALA A 363 -12.17 -3.36 24.05
N ASP A 364 -12.57 -4.61 23.80
CA ASP A 364 -12.43 -5.71 24.75
C ASP A 364 -10.94 -6.03 25.00
N VAL A 365 -10.10 -5.90 23.96
CA VAL A 365 -8.66 -6.14 24.05
C VAL A 365 -7.95 -5.04 24.82
N VAL A 366 -8.21 -3.77 24.50
CA VAL A 366 -7.55 -2.65 25.20
C VAL A 366 -8.02 -2.50 26.65
N ALA A 367 -9.22 -3.00 26.98
CA ALA A 367 -9.70 -3.11 28.36
C ALA A 367 -9.03 -4.26 29.15
N GLY A 368 -8.28 -5.15 28.48
CA GLY A 368 -7.57 -6.26 29.13
C GLY A 368 -8.49 -7.35 29.68
N LEU A 369 -9.69 -7.48 29.15
CA LEU A 369 -10.73 -8.38 29.68
C LEU A 369 -10.55 -9.85 29.26
N ASN A 370 -9.58 -10.15 28.40
CA ASN A 370 -9.37 -11.49 27.84
C ASN A 370 -8.10 -12.15 28.40
N VAL A 371 -8.26 -13.34 28.98
CA VAL A 371 -7.16 -14.13 29.58
C VAL A 371 -6.07 -14.51 28.57
N ASN A 372 -6.41 -14.65 27.28
CA ASN A 372 -5.46 -15.01 26.22
C ASN A 372 -4.43 -13.91 25.96
N LEU A 373 -4.68 -12.68 26.43
CA LEU A 373 -3.74 -11.57 26.27
C LEU A 373 -2.56 -11.64 27.26
N ALA A 374 -2.64 -12.47 28.31
CA ALA A 374 -1.55 -12.65 29.26
C ALA A 374 -0.27 -13.20 28.57
N PRO A 375 0.94 -12.71 28.93
CA PRO A 375 1.25 -11.74 29.98
C PRO A 375 1.17 -10.26 29.55
N TYR A 376 0.75 -9.98 28.31
CA TYR A 376 0.71 -8.63 27.71
C TYR A 376 -0.58 -7.88 28.00
N ALA A 377 -1.33 -8.30 29.01
CA ALA A 377 -2.60 -7.68 29.36
C ALA A 377 -2.38 -6.24 29.90
N PRO A 378 -3.21 -5.27 29.48
CA PRO A 378 -3.27 -3.94 30.06
C PRO A 378 -3.51 -3.98 31.57
N THR A 379 -3.03 -2.96 32.26
CA THR A 379 -3.27 -2.80 33.71
C THR A 379 -3.80 -1.41 33.99
N VAL A 380 -4.21 -1.14 35.24
CA VAL A 380 -4.63 0.21 35.67
C VAL A 380 -3.51 1.24 35.43
N ALA A 381 -2.24 0.83 35.55
CA ALA A 381 -1.08 1.67 35.31
C ALA A 381 -0.68 1.74 33.81
N CYS A 382 -0.89 0.65 33.06
CA CYS A 382 -0.53 0.55 31.64
C CYS A 382 -1.79 0.53 30.77
N LYS A 383 -2.26 1.72 30.40
CA LYS A 383 -3.48 1.90 29.59
C LYS A 383 -3.20 1.70 28.10
N SER A 384 -4.05 0.90 27.47
CA SER A 384 -4.05 0.63 26.03
C SER A 384 -5.07 1.50 25.32
N GLU A 385 -4.86 1.74 24.02
CA GLU A 385 -5.65 2.70 23.25
C GLU A 385 -5.95 2.17 21.85
N ILE A 386 -7.10 2.55 21.29
CA ILE A 386 -7.50 2.20 19.92
C ILE A 386 -6.98 3.27 18.95
N GLY A 387 -6.62 2.85 17.74
CA GLY A 387 -6.16 3.70 16.65
C GLY A 387 -4.64 3.65 16.45
N LEU A 388 -4.19 4.30 15.38
CA LEU A 388 -2.77 4.54 15.13
C LEU A 388 -2.33 5.77 15.92
N GLN A 389 -1.44 5.56 16.88
CA GLN A 389 -0.70 6.64 17.50
C GLN A 389 0.76 6.53 17.10
N VAL A 390 1.28 7.58 16.47
CA VAL A 390 2.73 7.73 16.39
C VAL A 390 3.21 8.03 17.82
N VAL A 391 3.42 6.98 18.61
CA VAL A 391 4.13 6.98 19.89
C VAL A 391 5.34 7.92 19.83
N GLY A 392 5.35 8.91 20.71
CA GLY A 392 6.29 10.04 20.64
C GLY A 392 5.64 11.39 20.29
N LEU A 393 4.42 11.40 19.74
CA LEU A 393 3.60 12.62 19.55
C LEU A 393 2.53 12.81 20.63
N SER A 394 2.03 11.74 21.25
CA SER A 394 0.91 11.80 22.23
C SER A 394 1.32 11.88 23.70
N ASP A 395 2.57 11.59 24.08
CA ASP A 395 3.02 11.68 25.49
C ASP A 395 3.37 13.13 25.94
N LEU A 396 3.11 14.15 25.12
CA LEU A 396 3.30 15.58 25.46
C LEU A 396 2.02 16.38 25.69
N SER A 397 0.84 15.79 25.47
CA SER A 397 -0.42 16.41 25.89
C SER A 397 -1.18 15.45 26.78
N GLY A 398 -1.10 15.65 28.09
CA GLY A 398 -2.05 15.09 29.06
C GLY A 398 -3.47 15.64 28.86
N ALA A 399 -3.99 15.60 27.63
CA ALA A 399 -5.32 16.02 27.26
C ALA A 399 -6.11 14.76 26.91
N SER A 400 -6.87 14.30 27.89
CA SER A 400 -8.04 13.45 27.68
C SER A 400 -8.89 14.00 26.53
N ILE A 401 -8.97 13.24 25.44
CA ILE A 401 -9.95 13.44 24.37
C ILE A 401 -11.35 13.18 24.94
N ASN A 402 -11.97 14.25 25.47
CA ASN A 402 -13.39 14.26 25.76
C ASN A 402 -14.16 14.25 24.44
N ALA A 403 -15.16 13.35 24.41
CA ALA A 403 -16.22 13.17 23.45
C ALA A 403 -16.52 14.35 22.49
N VAL A 404 -16.47 14.01 21.21
CA VAL A 404 -17.17 14.56 20.05
C VAL A 404 -18.27 15.59 20.37
N GLN A 405 -18.08 16.79 19.81
CA GLN A 405 -19.07 17.85 19.68
C GLN A 405 -20.37 17.35 19.02
N LEU A 406 -21.49 17.49 19.74
CA LEU A 406 -22.83 17.55 19.16
C LEU A 406 -23.28 19.01 19.25
N SER A 407 -23.02 19.83 18.23
CA SER A 407 -23.62 21.16 18.09
C SER A 407 -23.63 21.59 16.62
N PHE A 408 -24.42 20.90 15.81
CA PHE A 408 -25.00 21.48 14.60
C PHE A 408 -26.50 21.54 14.81
N VAL A 409 -27.01 22.75 15.08
CA VAL A 409 -28.36 23.31 14.87
C VAL A 409 -28.56 24.35 15.96
N LEU A 410 -28.22 25.62 15.69
CA LEU A 410 -29.06 26.79 15.98
C LEU A 410 -28.33 28.07 15.57
N PHE A 411 -28.58 28.56 14.35
CA PHE A 411 -28.50 29.99 14.04
C PHE A 411 -29.28 30.23 12.75
N VAL A 412 -30.53 30.68 12.89
CA VAL A 412 -31.21 31.76 12.13
C VAL A 412 -32.67 31.76 12.60
N ALA A 413 -33.01 32.68 13.51
CA ALA A 413 -34.31 33.36 13.59
C ALA A 413 -34.33 34.25 14.84
N LEU A 414 -33.65 35.40 14.76
CA LEU A 414 -33.79 36.51 15.69
C LEU A 414 -34.53 37.63 14.96
N THR A 415 -35.84 37.54 14.88
CA THR A 415 -36.74 38.67 14.64
C THR A 415 -38.15 38.32 15.08
N SER A 416 -38.75 39.22 15.86
CA SER A 416 -40.19 39.31 16.21
C SER A 416 -40.63 38.65 17.53
N CYS A 417 -40.33 39.26 18.68
CA CYS A 417 -41.28 39.27 19.80
C CYS A 417 -41.01 40.45 20.74
N PHE A 418 -41.65 41.59 20.48
CA PHE A 418 -41.94 42.60 21.48
C PHE A 418 -43.33 43.18 21.16
N MET A 419 -44.13 43.41 22.21
CA MET A 419 -45.59 43.63 22.27
C MET A 419 -46.37 42.30 22.31
N GLN A 420 -47.16 41.99 23.34
CA GLN A 420 -48.08 42.82 24.14
C GLN A 420 -48.51 41.97 25.37
N PHE A 421 -48.60 42.44 26.63
CA PHE A 421 -49.74 43.12 27.29
C PHE A 421 -49.30 43.45 28.73
N ALA A 422 -49.38 44.72 29.18
CA ALA A 422 -50.43 45.30 30.02
C ALA A 422 -50.61 44.64 31.42
N LEU A 423 -50.35 45.42 32.49
CA LEU A 423 -51.27 45.68 33.62
C LEU A 423 -50.57 46.54 34.70
N PHE A 424 -51.28 47.62 35.07
CA PHE A 424 -51.08 48.64 36.12
C PHE A 424 -50.02 49.74 35.94
#